data_AF-A0A2C8Z2X0-F1
#
_entry.id   AF-A0A2C8Z2X0-F1
#
_cell.length_a   1.000
_cell.length_b   1.000
_cell.length_c   1.000
_cell.angle_alpha   90.00
_cell.angle_beta   90.00
_cell.angle_gamma   90.00
#
_symmetry.space_group_name_H-M   'P 1'
#
loop_
_entity.id
_entity.type
_entity.pdbx_description
1 polymer ?
#
loop_
_entity_poly.entity_id
_entity_poly.type
_entity_poly.pdbx_seq_one_letter_code
_entity_poly.pdbx_strand_id
1 'polypeptide(L)'
;MINKVWEWFNAQGYKGSVSVCDPKALRLSTQPAFTCKANTPDDDTFIYEQIFEIDPDYRVAAIIKEAAGIPAREWLPDDAQEPAEISFEGTPDQIQGRIDDAILEGLAHKKILRIRESGAIVKFGYKIEDLF
;
A
#
# COMPACT_ATOMS: atom_id res chain seq x y z
N MET A 1 8.58 -2.43 -14.46
CA MET A 1 8.83 -2.09 -13.05
C MET A 1 8.11 -3.04 -12.10
N ILE A 2 6.82 -3.33 -12.32
CA ILE A 2 6.04 -4.30 -11.52
C ILE A 2 6.71 -5.65 -11.26
N ASN A 3 7.39 -6.26 -12.24
CA ASN A 3 8.10 -7.53 -12.03
C ASN A 3 9.22 -7.42 -10.97
N LYS A 4 9.97 -6.32 -10.95
CA LYS A 4 11.05 -6.10 -9.97
C LYS A 4 10.48 -5.92 -8.56
N VAL A 5 9.41 -5.14 -8.42
CA VAL A 5 8.71 -4.96 -7.13
C VAL A 5 8.16 -6.29 -6.63
N TRP A 6 7.59 -7.09 -7.54
CA TRP A 6 7.04 -8.41 -7.23
C TRP A 6 8.11 -9.42 -6.83
N GLU A 7 9.24 -9.46 -7.54
CA GLU A 7 10.38 -10.32 -7.20
C GLU A 7 10.92 -9.99 -5.80
N TRP A 8 11.12 -8.69 -5.50
CA TRP A 8 11.51 -8.25 -4.17
C TRP A 8 10.49 -8.67 -3.10
N PHE A 9 9.19 -8.40 -3.32
CA PHE A 9 8.13 -8.73 -2.37
C PHE A 9 8.11 -10.22 -2.01
N ASN A 10 8.23 -11.10 -3.01
CA ASN A 10 8.29 -12.54 -2.76
C ASN A 10 9.60 -12.98 -2.12
N ALA A 11 10.74 -12.34 -2.44
CA ALA A 11 12.02 -12.65 -1.82
C ALA A 11 12.04 -12.35 -0.31
N GLN A 12 11.23 -11.39 0.16
CA GLN A 12 11.03 -11.14 1.59
C GLN A 12 10.09 -12.17 2.26
N GLY A 13 9.48 -13.07 1.49
CA GLY A 13 8.47 -14.00 2.00
C GLY A 13 7.14 -13.33 2.35
N TYR A 14 6.83 -12.17 1.74
CA TYR A 14 5.59 -11.46 2.01
C TYR A 14 4.36 -12.09 1.33
N LYS A 15 3.22 -12.03 2.03
CA LYS A 15 1.89 -12.28 1.46
C LYS A 15 1.09 -10.99 1.38
N GLY A 16 0.36 -10.81 0.29
CA GLY A 16 -0.47 -9.66 0.02
C GLY A 16 -0.38 -9.26 -1.44
N SER A 17 -0.20 -7.96 -1.69
CA SER A 17 -0.18 -7.41 -3.02
C SER A 17 0.82 -6.26 -3.18
N VAL A 18 1.14 -5.94 -4.43
CA VAL A 18 1.91 -4.77 -4.81
C VAL A 18 1.27 -4.09 -6.01
N SER A 19 1.47 -2.79 -6.12
CA SER A 19 1.10 -2.02 -7.29
C SER A 19 2.22 -1.10 -7.73
N VAL A 20 2.21 -0.80 -9.04
CA VAL A 20 3.12 0.17 -9.65
C VAL A 20 2.31 1.09 -10.55
N CYS A 21 2.38 2.39 -10.28
CA CYS A 21 1.81 3.42 -11.14
C CYS A 21 2.78 3.74 -12.30
N ASP A 22 2.26 3.75 -13.53
CA ASP A 22 3.02 4.24 -14.68
C ASP A 22 2.61 5.69 -14.98
N PRO A 23 3.48 6.69 -14.76
CA PRO A 23 3.16 8.08 -15.05
C PRO A 23 2.90 8.34 -16.55
N LYS A 24 3.28 7.43 -17.45
CA LYS A 24 2.89 7.50 -18.87
C LYS A 24 1.45 7.05 -19.10
N ALA A 25 0.94 6.08 -18.33
CA ALA A 25 -0.45 5.65 -18.40
C ALA A 25 -1.40 6.77 -17.96
N LEU A 26 -0.98 7.61 -17.00
CA LEU A 26 -1.75 8.80 -16.57
C LEU A 26 -2.06 9.80 -17.69
N ARG A 27 -1.24 9.82 -18.75
CA ARG A 27 -1.43 10.72 -19.90
C ARG A 27 -2.39 10.15 -20.95
N LEU A 28 -2.78 8.88 -20.82
CA LEU A 28 -3.60 8.16 -21.78
C LEU A 28 -4.82 7.59 -21.05
N SER A 29 -5.98 8.24 -21.18
CA SER A 29 -7.20 7.97 -20.40
C SER A 29 -7.85 6.59 -20.60
N THR A 30 -7.17 5.65 -21.27
CA THR A 30 -7.67 4.32 -21.63
C THR A 30 -6.91 3.19 -20.95
N GLN A 31 -5.84 3.49 -20.19
CA GLN A 31 -5.08 2.48 -19.45
C GLN A 31 -5.28 2.68 -17.94
N PRO A 32 -5.40 1.58 -17.17
CA PRO A 32 -5.40 1.68 -15.71
C PRO A 32 -4.13 2.39 -15.25
N ALA A 33 -4.27 3.32 -14.31
CA ALA A 33 -3.18 4.17 -13.80
C ALA A 33 -2.04 3.36 -13.17
N PHE A 34 -2.31 2.12 -12.77
CA PHE A 34 -1.37 1.22 -12.12
C PHE A 34 -1.54 -0.23 -12.58
N THR A 35 -0.50 -1.03 -12.38
CA THR A 35 -0.52 -2.49 -12.54
C THR A 35 -0.33 -3.15 -11.19
N CYS A 36 -1.13 -4.19 -10.89
CA CYS A 36 -1.07 -4.91 -9.63
C CYS A 36 -0.58 -6.35 -9.81
N LYS A 37 0.03 -6.91 -8.75
CA LYS A 37 0.24 -8.35 -8.55
C LYS A 37 -0.05 -8.72 -7.11
N ALA A 38 -0.64 -9.89 -6.89
CA ALA A 38 -0.99 -10.37 -5.57
C ALA A 38 -0.74 -11.88 -5.45
N ASN A 39 -0.52 -12.35 -4.22
CA ASN A 39 -0.46 -13.77 -3.87
C ASN A 39 -1.48 -14.14 -2.78
N THR A 40 -2.43 -13.24 -2.52
CA THR A 40 -3.62 -13.41 -1.68
C THR A 40 -4.89 -13.20 -2.52
N PRO A 41 -6.03 -13.80 -2.14
CA PRO A 41 -7.28 -13.66 -2.88
C PRO A 41 -7.99 -12.32 -2.67
N ASP A 42 -7.58 -11.52 -1.70
CA ASP A 42 -8.20 -10.24 -1.38
C ASP A 42 -7.99 -9.20 -2.49
N ASP A 43 -9.00 -8.35 -2.68
CA ASP A 43 -8.91 -7.21 -3.57
C ASP A 43 -8.44 -5.96 -2.81
N ASP A 44 -7.16 -5.66 -2.97
CA ASP A 44 -6.50 -4.50 -2.36
C ASP A 44 -6.52 -3.27 -3.27
N THR A 45 -7.16 -3.36 -4.45
CA THR A 45 -7.11 -2.33 -5.51
C THR A 45 -7.57 -0.97 -5.01
N PHE A 46 -8.63 -0.94 -4.21
CA PHE A 46 -9.20 0.31 -3.70
C PHE A 46 -8.19 1.12 -2.87
N ILE A 47 -7.29 0.48 -2.12
CA ILE A 47 -6.28 1.21 -1.33
C ILE A 47 -5.27 1.88 -2.26
N TYR A 48 -4.88 1.22 -3.34
CA TYR A 48 -3.97 1.79 -4.33
C TYR A 48 -4.60 2.96 -5.08
N GLU A 49 -5.90 2.87 -5.38
CA GLU A 49 -6.66 3.98 -5.96
C GLU A 49 -6.66 5.18 -5.01
N GLN A 50 -6.91 4.97 -3.72
CA GLN A 50 -6.93 6.04 -2.73
C GLN A 50 -5.57 6.70 -2.52
N ILE A 51 -4.49 5.91 -2.47
CA ILE A 51 -3.13 6.46 -2.44
C ILE A 51 -2.88 7.33 -3.68
N PHE A 52 -3.32 6.87 -4.86
CA PHE A 52 -3.14 7.59 -6.11
C PHE A 52 -3.99 8.87 -6.20
N GLU A 53 -5.22 8.88 -5.69
CA GLU A 53 -6.08 10.06 -5.66
C GLU A 53 -5.47 11.19 -4.81
N ILE A 54 -4.82 10.84 -3.70
CA ILE A 54 -4.20 11.79 -2.76
C ILE A 54 -2.79 12.18 -3.20
N ASP A 55 -1.99 11.22 -3.66
CA ASP A 55 -0.64 11.43 -4.19
C ASP A 55 -0.51 10.85 -5.60
N PRO A 56 -0.87 11.60 -6.66
CA PRO A 56 -0.73 11.13 -8.04
C PRO A 56 0.73 10.88 -8.47
N ASP A 57 1.70 11.35 -7.69
CA ASP A 57 3.13 11.19 -7.97
C ASP A 57 3.73 9.91 -7.40
N TYR A 58 2.98 9.21 -6.55
CA TYR A 58 3.31 7.86 -6.11
C TYR A 58 3.61 6.93 -7.32
N ARG A 59 4.53 5.98 -7.11
CA ARG A 59 4.99 5.04 -8.14
C ARG A 59 4.90 3.58 -7.73
N VAL A 60 5.07 3.25 -6.45
CA VAL A 60 5.14 1.85 -5.99
C VAL A 60 4.54 1.67 -4.61
N ALA A 61 3.66 0.69 -4.43
CA ALA A 61 3.05 0.36 -3.13
C ALA A 61 3.11 -1.15 -2.91
N ALA A 62 3.07 -1.53 -1.65
CA ALA A 62 2.94 -2.89 -1.19
C ALA A 62 1.96 -2.94 -0.01
N ILE A 63 1.05 -3.91 -0.04
CA ILE A 63 0.21 -4.28 1.10
C ILE A 63 0.68 -5.63 1.59
N ILE A 64 1.17 -5.67 2.82
CA ILE A 64 1.79 -6.82 3.48
C ILE A 64 0.84 -7.32 4.56
N LYS A 65 0.33 -8.54 4.39
CA LYS A 65 -0.60 -9.21 5.32
C LYS A 65 0.08 -10.29 6.15
N GLU A 66 1.19 -10.81 5.64
CA GLU A 66 2.06 -11.77 6.32
C GLU A 66 3.50 -11.53 5.89
N ALA A 67 4.45 -11.76 6.78
CA ALA A 67 5.88 -11.76 6.50
C ALA A 67 6.52 -13.05 7.03
N ALA A 68 7.08 -13.86 6.13
CA ALA A 68 7.79 -15.10 6.46
C ALA A 68 7.00 -16.07 7.35
N GLY A 69 5.68 -16.21 7.14
CA GLY A 69 4.81 -17.07 7.95
C GLY A 69 4.20 -16.40 9.18
N ILE A 70 4.54 -15.13 9.44
CA ILE A 70 4.04 -14.37 10.60
C ILE A 70 3.00 -13.35 10.12
N PRO A 71 1.77 -13.34 10.68
CA PRO A 71 0.78 -12.33 10.35
C PRO A 71 1.33 -10.92 10.55
N ALA A 72 1.04 -10.00 9.62
CA ALA A 72 1.55 -8.63 9.66
C ALA A 72 1.15 -7.90 10.96
N ARG A 73 -0.01 -8.23 11.53
CA ARG A 73 -0.45 -7.68 12.82
C ARG A 73 0.48 -8.04 14.01
N GLU A 74 1.25 -9.10 13.87
CA GLU A 74 2.22 -9.65 14.84
C GLU A 74 3.67 -9.31 14.44
N TRP A 75 3.85 -8.61 13.32
CA TRP A 75 5.14 -8.17 12.79
C TRP A 75 5.22 -6.65 12.81
N LEU A 76 6.16 -6.11 13.58
CA LEU A 76 6.49 -4.68 13.55
C LEU A 76 7.82 -4.50 12.82
N PRO A 77 7.94 -3.57 11.87
CA PRO A 77 9.24 -3.19 11.32
C PRO A 77 10.12 -2.64 12.43
N ASP A 78 11.39 -3.05 12.49
CA ASP A 78 12.33 -2.78 13.58
C ASP A 78 12.57 -1.27 13.89
N ASP A 79 12.07 -0.35 13.04
CA ASP A 79 12.22 1.11 13.16
C ASP A 79 10.89 1.89 13.05
N ALA A 80 9.73 1.24 13.16
CA ALA A 80 8.45 1.92 12.99
C ALA A 80 8.07 2.72 14.27
N GLN A 81 8.08 4.05 14.16
CA GLN A 81 7.13 4.88 14.92
C GLN A 81 5.72 4.35 14.60
N GLU A 82 4.78 4.34 15.56
CA GLU A 82 3.44 3.78 15.33
C GLU A 82 2.86 4.35 14.02
N PRO A 83 2.65 3.51 12.98
CA PRO A 83 2.22 3.98 11.67
C PRO A 83 0.78 4.50 11.76
N ALA A 84 0.42 5.46 10.92
CA ALA A 84 -0.94 5.94 10.81
C ALA A 84 -1.89 4.76 10.51
N GLU A 85 -3.03 4.73 11.20
CA GLU A 85 -3.98 3.62 11.09
C GLU A 85 -5.13 3.96 10.15
N ILE A 86 -5.37 3.09 9.16
CA ILE A 86 -6.61 3.04 8.39
C ILE A 86 -7.63 2.22 9.20
N SER A 87 -8.85 2.74 9.35
CA SER A 87 -9.97 1.98 9.91
C SER A 87 -11.18 2.04 8.98
N PHE A 88 -11.80 0.87 8.80
CA PHE A 88 -12.99 0.65 7.99
C PHE A 88 -14.30 0.67 8.79
N GLU A 89 -14.29 1.16 10.03
CA GLU A 89 -15.50 1.32 10.82
C GLU A 89 -16.27 2.60 10.46
N GLY A 90 -17.59 2.49 10.25
CA GLY A 90 -18.49 3.64 10.11
C GLY A 90 -19.25 3.67 8.79
N THR A 91 -19.76 4.85 8.42
CA THR A 91 -20.38 5.07 7.11
C THR A 91 -19.31 5.17 6.02
N PRO A 92 -19.66 4.95 4.72
CA PRO A 92 -18.71 5.09 3.63
C PRO A 92 -17.93 6.41 3.62
N ASP A 93 -18.60 7.54 3.88
CA ASP A 93 -17.94 8.86 3.95
C ASP A 93 -16.95 8.97 5.12
N GLN A 94 -17.26 8.34 6.26
CA GLN A 94 -16.35 8.30 7.40
C GLN A 94 -15.14 7.42 7.14
N ILE A 95 -15.34 6.29 6.47
CA ILE A 95 -14.28 5.38 6.05
C ILE A 95 -13.35 6.10 5.08
N GLN A 96 -13.92 6.78 4.09
CA GLN A 96 -13.17 7.56 3.10
C GLN A 96 -12.31 8.63 3.78
N GLY A 97 -12.90 9.46 4.63
CA GLY A 97 -12.14 10.51 5.34
C GLY A 97 -11.01 9.95 6.21
N ARG A 98 -11.19 8.78 6.84
CA ARG A 98 -10.12 8.14 7.62
C ARG A 98 -9.00 7.57 6.76
N ILE A 99 -9.32 7.01 5.60
CA ILE A 99 -8.32 6.57 4.62
C ILE A 99 -7.52 7.79 4.15
N ASP A 100 -8.20 8.90 3.85
CA ASP A 100 -7.57 10.12 3.39
C ASP A 100 -6.61 10.69 4.43
N ASP A 101 -7.08 10.85 5.67
CA ASP A 101 -6.28 11.34 6.79
C ASP A 101 -5.06 10.45 7.05
N ALA A 102 -5.25 9.12 7.03
CA ALA A 102 -4.15 8.17 7.24
C ALA A 102 -3.11 8.26 6.12
N ILE A 103 -3.52 8.37 4.86
CA ILE A 103 -2.58 8.51 3.73
C ILE A 103 -1.82 9.84 3.81
N LEU A 104 -2.50 10.94 4.12
CA LEU A 104 -1.86 12.25 4.32
C LEU A 104 -0.85 12.22 5.48
N GLU A 105 -1.19 11.59 6.60
CA GLU A 105 -0.28 11.40 7.73
C GLU A 105 0.90 10.50 7.32
N GLY A 106 0.64 9.39 6.61
CA GLY A 106 1.68 8.52 6.06
C GLY A 106 2.65 9.26 5.15
N LEU A 107 2.15 10.15 4.28
CA LEU A 107 2.94 11.01 3.40
C LEU A 107 3.82 11.99 4.18
N ALA A 108 3.32 12.54 5.30
CA ALA A 108 4.09 13.39 6.19
C ALA A 108 5.18 12.62 6.96
N HIS A 109 5.07 11.29 7.03
CA HIS A 109 5.98 10.41 7.74
C HIS A 109 6.69 9.41 6.80
N LYS A 110 7.02 8.21 7.30
CA LYS A 110 7.80 7.19 6.58
C LYS A 110 7.04 6.52 5.41
N LYS A 111 5.83 6.97 5.05
CA LYS A 111 4.94 6.36 4.04
C LYS A 111 4.59 4.90 4.36
N ILE A 112 4.34 4.66 5.63
CA ILE A 112 3.92 3.37 6.18
C ILE A 112 2.59 3.59 6.91
N LEU A 113 1.59 2.78 6.57
CA LEU A 113 0.27 2.75 7.22
C LEU A 113 0.01 1.35 7.77
N ARG A 114 -0.94 1.25 8.69
CA ARG A 114 -1.49 -0.01 9.17
C ARG A 114 -3.00 -0.04 8.98
N ILE A 115 -3.52 -1.13 8.43
CA ILE A 115 -4.95 -1.39 8.45
C ILE A 115 -5.30 -1.96 9.82
N ARG A 116 -6.13 -1.27 10.60
CA ARG A 116 -6.46 -1.66 11.98
C ARG A 116 -7.06 -3.06 12.06
N GLU A 117 -8.01 -3.37 11.18
CA GLU A 117 -8.83 -4.58 11.25
C GLU A 117 -8.05 -5.85 10.88
N SER A 118 -7.16 -5.76 9.89
CA SER A 118 -6.35 -6.89 9.42
C SER A 118 -4.93 -6.88 10.01
N GLY A 119 -4.48 -5.73 10.51
CA GLY A 119 -3.09 -5.44 10.85
C GLY A 119 -2.14 -5.44 9.65
N ALA A 120 -2.65 -5.39 8.43
CA ALA A 120 -1.82 -5.32 7.24
C ALA A 120 -1.01 -4.01 7.21
N ILE A 121 0.23 -4.10 6.76
CA ILE A 121 1.12 -2.94 6.59
C ILE A 121 1.06 -2.48 5.15
N VAL A 122 0.79 -1.19 4.94
CA VAL A 122 0.82 -0.56 3.63
C VAL A 122 2.09 0.28 3.55
N LYS A 123 2.97 -0.01 2.59
CA LYS A 123 4.14 0.82 2.26
C LYS A 123 3.94 1.42 0.89
N PHE A 124 4.30 2.69 0.70
CA PHE A 124 4.19 3.34 -0.61
C PHE A 124 5.24 4.42 -0.83
N GLY A 125 5.53 4.76 -2.09
CA GLY A 125 6.54 5.78 -2.39
C GLY A 125 6.76 6.03 -3.87
N TYR A 126 7.86 6.71 -4.17
CA TYR A 126 8.21 7.22 -5.50
C TYR A 126 9.19 6.32 -6.25
N LYS A 127 9.81 5.37 -5.55
CA LYS A 127 10.79 4.41 -6.07
C LYS A 127 10.77 3.13 -5.22
N ILE A 128 11.27 2.02 -5.76
CA ILE A 128 11.22 0.71 -5.08
C ILE A 128 11.93 0.72 -3.72
N GLU A 129 12.98 1.53 -3.59
CA GLU A 129 13.76 1.68 -2.36
C GLU A 129 12.95 2.28 -1.21
N ASP A 130 11.87 3.00 -1.51
CA ASP A 130 10.97 3.53 -0.47
C ASP A 130 10.12 2.41 0.19
N LEU A 131 10.12 1.19 -0.38
CA LEU A 131 9.44 0.03 0.19
C LEU A 131 10.33 -0.79 1.14
N PHE A 132 11.64 -0.52 1.16
CA PHE A 132 12.61 -1.28 1.97
C PHE A 132 12.44 -0.96 3.45
#